data_AF-A0A512DBQ8-F1
#
_entry.id   AF-A0A512DBQ8-F1
#
_cell.length_a   1.000
_cell.length_b   1.000
_cell.length_c   1.000
_cell.angle_alpha   90.00
_cell.angle_beta   90.00
_cell.angle_gamma   90.00
#
_symmetry.space_group_name_H-M   'P 1'
#
loop_
_entity.id
_entity.type
_entity.pdbx_description
1 polymer ?
#
loop_
_entity_poly.entity_id
_entity_poly.type
_entity_poly.pdbx_seq_one_letter_code
_entity_poly.pdbx_strand_id
1 'polypeptide(L)'
;MAALAAGVPQVVMPLFSVDQRINAEHVAAAGAGVHLAGGPAAVEALPDAVATLLAGSSHRAAARAVAQEMASLAPVADAVTLLERLALA
;
A
#
# COMPACT_ATOMS: atom_id res chain seq x y z
N MET A 1 -2.85 -4.06 -0.84
CA MET A 1 -1.82 -4.80 -0.03
C MET A 1 -0.99 -5.77 -0.88
N ALA A 2 -1.58 -6.64 -1.72
CA ALA A 2 -0.80 -7.61 -2.52
C ALA A 2 0.32 -6.99 -3.38
N ALA A 3 0.06 -5.84 -4.02
CA ALA A 3 1.09 -5.13 -4.79
C ALA A 3 2.29 -4.72 -3.93
N LEU A 4 2.06 -4.15 -2.74
CA LEU A 4 3.12 -3.78 -1.80
C LEU A 4 3.89 -5.00 -1.30
N ALA A 5 3.21 -6.09 -0.97
CA ALA A 5 3.88 -7.34 -0.57
C ALA A 5 4.79 -7.90 -1.68
N ALA A 6 4.44 -7.66 -2.94
CA ALA A 6 5.25 -8.00 -4.11
C ALA A 6 6.32 -6.95 -4.46
N GLY A 7 6.44 -5.85 -3.70
CA GLY A 7 7.36 -4.75 -3.97
C GLY A 7 6.99 -3.91 -5.20
N VAL A 8 5.72 -3.89 -5.58
CA VAL A 8 5.20 -3.19 -6.76
C VAL A 8 4.60 -1.84 -6.33
N PRO A 9 5.09 -0.70 -6.87
CA PRO A 9 4.47 0.59 -6.61
C PRO A 9 3.09 0.68 -7.29
N GLN A 10 2.18 1.45 -6.68
CA GLN A 10 0.77 1.47 -7.10
C GLN A 10 0.24 2.90 -7.25
N VAL A 11 -0.63 3.11 -8.24
CA VAL A 11 -1.53 4.27 -8.26
C VAL A 11 -2.80 3.87 -7.53
N VAL A 12 -3.20 4.63 -6.51
CA VAL A 12 -4.39 4.35 -5.70
C VAL A 12 -5.41 5.45 -5.94
N MET A 13 -6.58 5.08 -6.46
CA MET A 13 -7.72 5.95 -6.70
C MET A 13 -8.90 5.50 -5.84
N PRO A 14 -9.11 6.11 -4.65
CA PRO A 14 -10.25 5.79 -3.78
C PRO A 14 -11.58 6.10 -4.47
N LEU A 15 -12.56 5.21 -4.35
CA LEU A 15 -13.85 5.36 -5.01
C LEU A 15 -14.98 5.75 -4.04
N PHE A 16 -15.03 5.13 -2.87
CA PHE A 16 -16.18 5.33 -1.97
C PHE A 16 -15.86 5.17 -0.49
N SER A 17 -14.93 4.29 -0.13
CA SER A 17 -14.72 3.95 1.27
C SER A 17 -13.65 4.82 1.93
N VAL A 18 -13.83 5.07 3.24
CA VAL A 18 -12.89 5.90 4.02
C VAL A 18 -11.52 5.23 4.11
N ASP A 19 -11.48 3.91 4.28
CA ASP A 19 -10.24 3.14 4.35
C ASP A 19 -9.46 3.17 3.04
N GLN A 20 -10.11 3.24 1.87
CA GLN A 20 -9.42 3.42 0.59
C GLN A 20 -8.62 4.74 0.57
N ARG A 21 -9.19 5.82 1.11
CA ARG A 21 -8.55 7.13 1.16
C ARG A 21 -7.36 7.13 2.12
N ILE A 22 -7.56 6.60 3.32
CA ILE A 22 -6.50 6.45 4.33
C ILE A 22 -5.35 5.60 3.78
N ASN A 23 -5.67 4.47 3.15
CA ASN A 23 -4.65 3.61 2.55
C ASN A 23 -3.92 4.31 1.41
N ALA A 24 -4.60 5.11 0.57
CA ALA A 24 -3.96 5.87 -0.49
C ALA A 24 -2.99 6.93 0.05
N GLU A 25 -3.39 7.64 1.10
CA GLU A 25 -2.55 8.60 1.81
C GLU A 25 -1.29 7.94 2.40
N HIS A 26 -1.44 6.79 3.07
CA HIS A 26 -0.29 6.04 3.61
C HIS A 26 0.65 5.52 2.51
N VAL A 27 0.11 5.03 1.39
CA VAL A 27 0.92 4.58 0.25
C VAL A 27 1.74 5.73 -0.34
N ALA A 28 1.13 6.90 -0.51
CA ALA A 28 1.81 8.08 -1.01
C ALA A 28 2.84 8.60 0.01
N ALA A 29 2.50 8.63 1.31
CA ALA A 29 3.39 9.06 2.38
C ALA A 29 4.62 8.14 2.54
N ALA A 30 4.45 6.84 2.31
CA ALA A 30 5.56 5.88 2.26
C ALA A 30 6.41 6.00 0.98
N GLY A 31 6.02 6.85 0.03
CA GLY A 31 6.67 6.95 -1.28
C GLY A 31 6.49 5.71 -2.16
N ALA A 32 5.62 4.77 -1.78
CA ALA A 32 5.41 3.50 -2.48
C ALA A 32 4.35 3.61 -3.58
N GLY A 33 3.85 4.81 -3.88
CA GLY A 33 2.82 5.01 -4.89
C GLY A 33 2.36 6.45 -5.02
N VAL A 34 1.35 6.64 -5.88
CA VAL A 34 0.69 7.93 -6.11
C VAL A 34 -0.76 7.82 -5.66
N HIS A 35 -1.22 8.80 -4.88
CA HIS A 35 -2.63 8.95 -4.53
C HIS A 35 -3.32 9.86 -5.56
N LEU A 36 -4.32 9.33 -6.26
CA LEU A 36 -5.21 10.11 -7.12
C LEU A 36 -6.53 10.39 -6.39
N ALA A 37 -6.64 11.59 -5.83
CA ALA A 37 -7.87 12.08 -5.21
C ALA A 37 -8.90 12.47 -6.28
N GLY A 38 -10.19 12.40 -5.94
CA GLY A 38 -11.30 12.80 -6.85
C GLY A 38 -12.06 11.62 -7.48
N GLY A 39 -11.65 10.39 -7.21
CA GLY A 39 -12.36 9.19 -7.67
C GLY A 39 -12.50 9.16 -9.20
N PRO A 40 -13.66 8.74 -9.76
CA PRO A 40 -13.85 8.68 -11.21
C PRO A 40 -13.60 10.00 -11.95
N ALA A 41 -13.78 11.14 -11.29
CA ALA A 41 -13.51 12.45 -11.91
C ALA A 41 -12.02 12.72 -12.17
N ALA A 42 -11.13 11.93 -11.56
CA ALA A 42 -9.67 12.04 -11.73
C ALA A 42 -9.10 11.04 -12.74
N VAL A 43 -9.94 10.32 -13.49
CA VAL A 43 -9.50 9.26 -14.42
C VAL A 43 -8.52 9.77 -15.48
N GLU A 44 -8.70 11.02 -15.94
CA GLU A 44 -7.82 11.66 -16.93
C GLU A 44 -6.39 11.87 -16.43
N ALA A 45 -6.17 11.90 -15.10
CA ALA A 45 -4.84 12.02 -14.49
C ALA A 45 -4.14 10.66 -14.31
N LEU A 46 -4.83 9.55 -14.57
CA LEU A 46 -4.28 8.19 -14.39
C LEU A 46 -3.04 7.91 -15.28
N PRO A 47 -3.02 8.27 -16.58
CA PRO A 47 -1.84 8.04 -17.43
C PRO A 47 -0.58 8.71 -16.89
N ASP A 48 -0.67 9.96 -16.43
CA ASP A 48 0.46 10.72 -15.88
C ASP A 48 0.97 10.13 -14.56
N ALA A 49 0.06 9.68 -13.70
CA ALA A 49 0.41 8.99 -12.46
C ALA A 49 1.14 7.67 -12.74
N VAL A 50 0.67 6.88 -13.73
CA VAL A 50 1.35 5.64 -14.14
C VAL A 50 2.73 5.96 -14.74
N ALA A 51 2.83 6.96 -15.61
CA ALA A 51 4.10 7.38 -16.19
C ALA A 51 5.12 7.78 -15.11
N THR A 52 4.67 8.48 -14.07
CA THR A 52 5.49 8.84 -12.90
C THR A 52 6.08 7.60 -12.20
N LEU A 53 5.27 6.55 -11.99
CA LEU A 53 5.73 5.30 -11.36
C LEU A 53 6.68 4.50 -12.27
N LEU A 54 6.49 4.54 -13.58
CA LEU A 54 7.35 3.86 -14.55
C LEU A 54 8.71 4.57 -14.68
N ALA A 55 8.72 5.90 -14.75
CA ALA A 55 9.94 6.69 -14.87
C ALA A 55 10.78 6.69 -13.59
N GLY A 56 10.15 6.76 -12.41
CA GLY A 56 10.84 6.90 -11.13
C GLY A 56 11.37 5.58 -10.55
N SER A 57 12.67 5.50 -10.28
CA SER A 57 13.26 4.38 -9.53
C SER A 57 12.96 4.45 -8.02
N SER A 58 12.66 5.64 -7.49
CA SER A 58 12.38 5.88 -6.06
C SER A 58 11.13 5.15 -5.58
N HIS A 59 10.01 5.24 -6.30
CA HIS A 59 8.78 4.53 -5.93
C HIS A 59 8.97 3.01 -5.90
N ARG A 60 9.76 2.47 -6.84
CA ARG A 60 10.12 1.04 -6.85
C ARG A 60 10.99 0.66 -5.66
N ALA A 61 11.94 1.52 -5.27
CA ALA A 61 12.77 1.29 -4.09
C ALA A 61 11.93 1.31 -2.80
N ALA A 62 11.05 2.30 -2.65
CA ALA A 62 10.14 2.42 -1.51
C ALA A 62 9.17 1.23 -1.42
N ALA A 63 8.54 0.83 -2.53
CA ALA A 63 7.65 -0.34 -2.55
C ALA A 63 8.40 -1.63 -2.15
N ARG A 64 9.64 -1.82 -2.61
CA ARG A 64 10.47 -2.95 -2.16
C ARG A 64 10.84 -2.87 -0.68
N ALA A 65 11.13 -1.69 -0.15
CA ALA A 65 11.40 -1.52 1.28
C ALA A 65 10.18 -1.94 2.13
N VAL A 66 8.98 -1.47 1.76
CA VAL A 66 7.72 -1.90 2.40
C VAL A 66 7.53 -3.41 2.29
N ALA A 67 7.83 -4.03 1.14
CA ALA A 67 7.75 -5.49 0.98
C ALA A 67 8.69 -6.23 1.95
N GLN A 68 9.91 -5.74 2.14
CA GLN A 68 10.86 -6.32 3.09
C GLN A 68 10.39 -6.15 4.53
N GLU A 69 9.85 -4.99 4.89
CA GLU A 69 9.27 -4.75 6.21
C GLU A 69 8.11 -5.73 6.47
N MET A 70 7.19 -5.89 5.52
CA MET A 70 6.09 -6.85 5.61
C MET A 70 6.58 -8.29 5.77
N ALA A 71 7.63 -8.69 5.03
CA ALA A 71 8.21 -10.03 5.10
C ALA A 71 8.94 -10.28 6.43
N SER A 72 9.37 -9.22 7.13
CA SER A 72 10.02 -9.30 8.44
C SER A 72 9.06 -9.44 9.61
N LEU A 73 7.75 -9.29 9.38
CA LEU A 73 6.73 -9.46 10.40
C LEU A 73 6.66 -10.92 10.85
N ALA A 74 6.23 -11.13 12.10
CA ALA A 74 5.99 -12.46 12.62
C ALA A 74 4.99 -13.23 11.73
N PRO A 75 5.19 -14.53 11.51
CA PRO A 75 4.23 -15.37 10.81
C PRO A 75 2.83 -15.24 11.41
N VAL A 76 1.80 -15.26 10.56
CA VAL A 76 0.41 -15.19 11.02
C VAL A 76 0.04 -16.30 12.00
N ALA A 77 0.72 -17.45 11.94
CA ALA A 77 0.54 -18.55 12.87
C ALA A 77 0.83 -18.15 14.32
N ASP A 78 1.75 -17.21 14.55
CA ASP A 78 2.10 -16.72 15.90
C ASP A 78 0.93 -15.95 16.54
N ALA A 79 0.01 -15.41 15.72
CA ALA A 79 -1.19 -14.75 16.21
C ALA A 79 -2.11 -15.73 16.96
N VAL A 80 -2.14 -17.02 16.59
CA VAL A 80 -2.97 -18.03 17.26
C VAL A 80 -2.56 -18.17 18.72
N THR A 81 -1.26 -18.40 18.98
CA THR A 81 -0.74 -18.52 20.34
C THR A 81 -0.94 -17.24 21.14
N LEU A 82 -0.82 -16.08 20.51
CA LEU A 82 -1.11 -14.80 21.18
C LEU A 82 -2.58 -14.69 21.62
N LEU A 83 -3.51 -15.04 20.73
CA LEU A 83 -4.94 -14.97 21.02
C LEU A 83 -5.36 -15.98 22.09
N GLU A 84 -4.80 -17.19 22.08
CA GLU A 84 -5.02 -18.19 23.13
C GLU A 84 -4.61 -17.66 24.50
N ARG A 85 -3.44 -17.02 24.61
CA ARG A 85 -2.98 -16.42 25.87
C ARG A 85 -3.90 -15.30 26.34
N LEU A 86 -4.41 -14.47 25.43
CA LEU A 86 -5.32 -13.36 25.77
C LEU A 86 -6.70 -13.86 26.22
N ALA A 87 -7.20 -14.95 25.63
CA ALA A 87 -8.50 -15.52 25.99
C ALA A 87 -8.49 -16.22 27.37
N LEU A 88 -7.31 -16.63 27.84
CA LEU A 88 -7.10 -17.29 29.13
C LEU A 88 -6.64 -16.32 30.23
N ALA A 89 -6.43 -15.04 29.90
CA ALA A 89 -6.09 -13.95 30.82
C ALA A 89 -7.35 -13.26 31.35
#